data_AF-A0A067TL52-F1
#
_entry.id   AF-A0A067TL52-F1
#
_cell.length_a   1.000
_cell.length_b   1.000
_cell.length_c   1.000
_cell.angle_alpha   90.00
_cell.angle_beta   90.00
_cell.angle_gamma   90.00
#
_symmetry.space_group_name_H-M   'P 1'
#
loop_
_entity.id
_entity.type
_entity.pdbx_description
1 polymer ?
#
loop_
_entity_poly.entity_id
_entity_poly.type
_entity_poly.pdbx_seq_one_letter_code
_entity_poly.pdbx_strand_id
1 'polypeptide(L)'
;LFTKHFCQHTIFPERRDKSLTAKEIRRAAVFEMYRLCYERGLREVWGYMWACWYSPKMWKLWARSTSTYLSRLHITMGVENFWRQLKHNYLHNVARPRLDHLVWILIYKVTPSYFARTQLLDDTHRLGRSKPLTTYQRAFKKSWLTLIKKD
;
A
#
# COMPACT_ATOMS: atom_id res chain seq x y z
N LEU A 1 11.87 -0.10 -0.16
CA LEU A 1 12.57 -0.59 -1.38
C LEU A 1 11.82 -1.75 -2.04
N PHE A 2 11.59 -2.87 -1.36
CA PHE A 2 10.92 -4.05 -1.93
C PHE A 2 9.54 -3.76 -2.56
N THR A 3 8.68 -3.02 -1.88
CA THR A 3 7.35 -2.66 -2.41
C THR A 3 7.45 -1.85 -3.70
N LYS A 4 8.45 -0.95 -3.80
CA LYS A 4 8.72 -0.19 -5.02
C LYS A 4 9.06 -1.15 -6.16
N HIS A 5 10.02 -2.04 -5.95
CA HIS A 5 10.44 -3.01 -6.96
C HIS A 5 9.33 -3.98 -7.38
N PHE A 6 8.49 -4.41 -6.42
CA PHE A 6 7.33 -5.25 -6.69
C PHE A 6 6.31 -4.54 -7.58
N CYS A 7 6.02 -3.26 -7.29
CA CYS A 7 4.97 -2.50 -7.96
C CYS A 7 5.39 -1.91 -9.32
N GLN A 8 6.68 -1.89 -9.64
CA GLN A 8 7.14 -1.41 -10.95
C GLN A 8 6.58 -2.29 -12.09
N HIS A 9 6.05 -1.63 -13.11
CA HIS A 9 5.41 -2.27 -14.25
C HIS A 9 5.67 -1.43 -15.50
N THR A 10 5.73 -2.08 -16.66
CA THR A 10 6.03 -1.43 -17.96
C THR A 10 4.96 -0.40 -18.38
N ILE A 11 3.70 -0.63 -17.99
CA ILE A 11 2.56 0.27 -18.24
C ILE A 11 2.69 1.60 -17.48
N PHE A 12 3.31 1.61 -16.30
CA PHE A 12 3.39 2.83 -15.50
C PHE A 12 4.59 3.66 -15.98
N PRO A 13 4.39 4.89 -16.48
CA PRO A 13 5.51 5.77 -16.75
C PRO A 13 6.20 6.09 -15.43
N GLU A 14 7.53 5.99 -15.42
CA GLU A 14 8.30 6.54 -14.31
C GLU A 14 8.23 8.07 -14.37
N ARG A 15 8.65 8.78 -13.32
CA ARG A 15 8.67 10.28 -13.29
C ARG A 15 9.41 10.93 -14.48
N ARG A 16 10.13 10.16 -15.29
CA ARG A 16 10.72 10.55 -16.58
C ARG A 16 9.85 9.89 -17.64
N ASP A 17 9.20 10.65 -18.52
CA ASP A 17 8.15 10.31 -19.51
C ASP A 17 8.29 9.05 -20.40
N LYS A 18 9.28 8.17 -20.16
CA LYS A 18 9.49 6.93 -20.90
C LYS A 18 9.05 5.72 -20.08
N SER A 19 8.24 4.86 -20.69
CA SER A 19 7.95 3.54 -20.17
C SER A 19 9.23 2.69 -20.19
N LEU A 20 9.56 2.09 -19.06
CA LEU A 20 10.72 1.21 -18.95
C LEU A 20 10.37 -0.20 -19.41
N THR A 21 11.32 -0.86 -20.03
CA THR A 21 11.23 -2.28 -20.36
C THR A 21 11.38 -3.12 -19.09
N ALA A 22 10.74 -4.30 -19.05
CA ALA A 22 10.86 -5.25 -17.93
C ALA A 22 12.32 -5.55 -17.52
N LYS A 23 13.23 -5.63 -18.51
CA LYS A 23 14.66 -5.85 -18.28
C LYS A 23 15.35 -4.66 -17.61
N GLU A 24 14.96 -3.44 -17.99
CA GLU A 24 15.49 -2.19 -17.43
C GLU A 24 15.01 -2.01 -15.99
N ILE A 25 13.72 -2.26 -15.73
CA ILE A 25 13.14 -2.26 -14.38
C ILE A 25 13.91 -3.21 -13.47
N ARG A 26 14.14 -4.46 -13.90
CA ARG A 26 14.91 -5.42 -13.12
C ARG A 26 16.33 -4.94 -12.87
N ARG A 27 17.02 -4.47 -13.91
CA ARG A 27 18.41 -4.00 -13.80
C ARG A 27 18.53 -2.86 -12.79
N ALA A 28 17.62 -1.89 -12.85
CA ALA A 28 17.56 -0.77 -11.92
C ALA A 28 17.32 -1.24 -10.47
N ALA A 29 16.32 -2.09 -10.26
CA ALA A 29 15.97 -2.61 -8.94
C ALA A 29 17.08 -3.48 -8.30
N VAL A 30 17.74 -4.32 -9.11
CA VAL A 30 18.89 -5.13 -8.70
C VAL A 30 20.05 -4.23 -8.27
N PHE A 31 20.37 -3.22 -9.08
CA PHE A 31 21.47 -2.31 -8.81
C PHE A 31 21.21 -1.44 -7.57
N GLU A 32 19.97 -0.93 -7.41
CA GLU A 32 19.56 -0.16 -6.23
C GLU A 32 19.71 -0.98 -4.95
N MET A 33 19.29 -2.24 -4.95
CA MET A 33 19.41 -3.10 -3.77
C MET A 33 20.85 -3.54 -3.51
N TYR A 34 21.60 -3.89 -4.56
CA TYR A 34 23.02 -4.23 -4.44
C TYR A 34 23.80 -3.09 -3.82
N ARG A 35 23.62 -1.87 -4.32
CA ARG A 35 24.28 -0.67 -3.82
C ARG A 35 23.96 -0.43 -2.35
N LEU A 36 22.68 -0.54 -1.97
CA LEU A 36 22.25 -0.41 -0.57
C LEU A 36 22.96 -1.43 0.34
N CYS A 37 23.08 -2.68 -0.10
CA CYS A 37 23.74 -3.72 0.70
C CYS A 37 25.26 -3.51 0.74
N TYR A 38 25.88 -3.12 -0.38
CA TYR A 38 27.30 -2.87 -0.49
C TYR A 38 27.76 -1.70 0.40
N GLU A 39 27.07 -0.56 0.31
CA GLU A 39 27.37 0.64 1.12
C GLU A 39 27.21 0.40 2.62
N ARG A 40 26.40 -0.59 3.03
CA ARG A 40 26.15 -0.94 4.43
C ARG A 40 26.91 -2.18 4.90
N GLY A 41 27.75 -2.79 4.05
CA GLY A 41 28.48 -4.01 4.38
C GLY A 41 27.61 -5.25 4.60
N LEU A 42 26.38 -5.29 4.07
CA LEU A 42 25.39 -6.36 4.29
C LEU A 42 25.51 -7.46 3.21
N ARG A 43 26.65 -8.17 3.18
CA ARG A 43 26.99 -9.13 2.11
C ARG A 43 26.11 -10.39 2.14
N GLU A 44 25.86 -10.92 3.32
CA GLU A 44 25.05 -12.11 3.56
C GLU A 44 23.58 -11.83 3.21
N VAL A 45 23.10 -10.64 3.59
CA VAL A 45 21.76 -10.16 3.26
C VAL A 45 21.61 -10.05 1.74
N TRP A 46 22.62 -9.53 1.04
CA TRP A 46 22.61 -9.50 -0.42
C TRP A 46 22.54 -10.91 -1.02
N GLY A 47 23.34 -11.86 -0.51
CA GLY A 47 23.30 -13.25 -0.96
C GLY A 47 21.91 -13.87 -0.83
N TYR A 48 21.27 -13.69 0.33
CA TYR A 48 19.90 -14.12 0.57
C TYR A 48 18.90 -13.44 -0.38
N MET A 49 18.99 -12.11 -0.52
CA MET A 49 18.09 -11.35 -1.39
C MET A 49 18.23 -11.76 -2.86
N TRP A 50 19.46 -11.99 -3.33
CA TRP A 50 19.73 -12.47 -4.67
C TRP A 50 19.11 -13.84 -4.92
N ALA A 51 19.36 -14.80 -4.02
CA ALA A 51 18.85 -16.15 -4.15
C ALA A 51 17.32 -16.19 -4.17
N CYS A 52 16.65 -15.39 -3.33
CA CYS A 52 15.21 -15.46 -3.13
C CYS A 52 14.39 -14.51 -4.02
N TRP A 53 14.91 -13.35 -4.44
CA TRP A 53 14.12 -12.35 -5.20
C TRP A 53 14.79 -11.85 -6.48
N TYR A 54 16.08 -11.52 -6.43
CA TYR A 54 16.70 -10.74 -7.51
C TYR A 54 17.33 -11.58 -8.63
N SER A 55 17.52 -12.88 -8.41
CA SER A 55 17.96 -13.80 -9.46
C SER A 55 16.94 -13.81 -10.62
N PRO A 56 17.39 -13.99 -11.87
CA PRO A 56 16.48 -14.01 -13.02
C PRO A 56 15.35 -15.04 -12.92
N LYS A 57 15.63 -16.20 -12.29
CA LYS A 57 14.65 -17.25 -12.03
C LYS A 57 13.57 -16.78 -11.06
N MET A 58 13.97 -16.22 -9.92
CA MET A 58 13.03 -15.77 -8.90
C MET A 58 12.29 -14.50 -9.30
N TRP A 59 12.95 -13.56 -10.00
CA TRP A 59 12.35 -12.29 -10.43
C TRP A 59 11.03 -12.50 -11.18
N LYS A 60 10.97 -13.51 -12.05
CA LYS A 60 9.75 -13.86 -12.81
C LYS A 60 8.57 -14.24 -11.93
N LEU A 61 8.81 -14.78 -10.74
CA LEU A 61 7.78 -15.29 -9.84
C LEU A 61 7.17 -14.19 -8.95
N TRP A 62 7.94 -13.13 -8.64
CA TRP A 62 7.48 -12.12 -7.69
C TRP A 62 7.27 -10.74 -8.32
N ALA A 63 8.07 -10.30 -9.29
CA ALA A 63 7.99 -8.94 -9.80
C ALA A 63 6.83 -8.78 -10.79
N ARG A 64 6.04 -7.71 -10.66
CA ARG A 64 4.94 -7.44 -11.61
C ARG A 64 5.44 -7.07 -13.00
N SER A 65 6.66 -6.54 -13.10
CA SER A 65 7.26 -6.08 -14.35
C SER A 65 7.44 -7.18 -15.40
N THR A 66 7.35 -8.45 -15.04
CA THR A 66 7.51 -9.59 -15.96
C THR A 66 6.23 -9.95 -16.70
N SER A 67 5.07 -9.54 -16.17
CA SER A 67 3.78 -9.74 -16.80
C SER A 67 3.49 -8.57 -17.75
N THR A 68 2.87 -8.87 -18.89
CA THR A 68 2.26 -7.84 -19.77
C THR A 68 0.94 -7.35 -19.19
N TYR A 69 0.25 -8.19 -18.43
CA TYR A 69 -1.03 -7.90 -17.82
C TYR A 69 -0.86 -7.37 -16.39
N LEU A 70 -1.58 -6.30 -16.08
CA LEU A 70 -1.73 -5.84 -14.71
C LEU A 70 -2.78 -6.72 -14.02
N SER A 71 -2.38 -7.44 -12.97
CA SER A 71 -3.33 -8.21 -12.17
C SER A 71 -4.37 -7.26 -11.53
N ARG A 72 -5.64 -7.41 -11.90
CA ARG A 72 -6.79 -6.72 -11.26
C ARG A 72 -7.01 -7.16 -9.79
N LEU A 73 -6.32 -8.21 -9.36
CA LEU A 73 -6.57 -8.98 -8.14
C LEU A 73 -6.15 -8.33 -6.80
N HIS A 74 -5.92 -7.02 -6.77
CA HIS A 74 -5.80 -6.28 -5.51
C HIS A 74 -6.91 -5.24 -5.31
N ILE A 75 -7.96 -5.32 -6.14
CA ILE A 75 -9.07 -4.36 -6.12
C ILE A 75 -10.38 -5.02 -5.69
N THR A 76 -10.59 -6.33 -5.91
CA THR A 76 -11.82 -7.01 -5.48
C THR A 76 -12.03 -6.93 -3.97
N MET A 77 -11.02 -7.27 -3.16
CA MET A 77 -11.11 -7.14 -1.70
C MET A 77 -11.31 -5.67 -1.25
N GLY A 78 -10.66 -4.72 -1.93
CA GLY A 78 -10.81 -3.30 -1.63
C GLY A 78 -12.22 -2.78 -1.96
N VAL A 79 -12.75 -3.18 -3.11
CA VAL A 79 -14.09 -2.85 -3.60
C VAL A 79 -15.15 -3.54 -2.73
N GLU A 80 -14.99 -4.82 -2.41
CA GLU A 80 -15.86 -5.56 -1.50
C GLU A 80 -15.88 -4.93 -0.11
N ASN A 81 -14.71 -4.57 0.42
CA ASN A 81 -14.62 -3.87 1.70
C ASN A 81 -15.27 -2.49 1.63
N PHE A 82 -15.07 -1.75 0.53
CA PHE A 82 -15.77 -0.48 0.29
C PHE A 82 -17.29 -0.68 0.31
N TRP A 83 -17.83 -1.63 -0.46
CA TRP A 83 -19.26 -1.92 -0.49
C TRP A 83 -19.79 -2.40 0.86
N ARG A 84 -19.01 -3.18 1.62
CA ARG A 84 -19.35 -3.58 2.99
C ARG A 84 -19.49 -2.36 3.89
N GLN A 85 -18.52 -1.44 3.86
CA GLN A 85 -18.56 -0.21 4.65
C GLN A 85 -19.68 0.73 4.20
N LEU A 86 -19.91 0.86 2.90
CA LEU A 86 -20.98 1.67 2.34
C LEU A 86 -22.34 1.19 2.84
N LYS A 87 -22.58 -0.13 2.74
CA LYS A 87 -23.81 -0.77 3.22
C LYS A 87 -24.02 -0.56 4.71
N HIS A 88 -22.99 -0.82 5.51
CA HIS A 88 -23.08 -0.75 6.97
C HIS A 88 -23.24 0.68 7.49
N ASN A 89 -22.45 1.64 6.98
CA ASN A 89 -22.41 2.99 7.54
C ASN A 89 -23.51 3.90 6.96
N TYR A 90 -23.82 3.78 5.67
CA TYR A 90 -24.64 4.78 4.97
C TYR A 90 -25.99 4.26 4.47
N LEU A 91 -26.11 2.95 4.19
CA LEU A 91 -27.31 2.34 3.60
C LEU A 91 -28.05 1.40 4.55
N HIS A 92 -27.75 1.44 5.86
CA HIS A 92 -28.37 0.55 6.85
C HIS A 92 -29.90 0.67 6.92
N ASN A 93 -30.44 1.89 6.70
CA ASN A 93 -31.88 2.16 6.70
C ASN A 93 -32.53 2.19 5.30
N VAL A 94 -31.75 2.03 4.23
CA VAL A 94 -32.24 2.16 2.86
C VAL A 94 -31.96 0.87 2.10
N ALA A 95 -32.92 -0.04 2.15
CA ALA A 95 -32.92 -1.22 1.30
C ALA A 95 -33.16 -0.80 -0.16
N ARG A 96 -32.22 -1.13 -1.06
CA ARG A 96 -32.32 -0.89 -2.51
C ARG A 96 -32.57 0.60 -2.87
N PRO A 97 -31.62 1.51 -2.59
CA PRO A 97 -31.75 2.91 -3.00
C PRO A 97 -31.90 3.02 -4.53
N ARG A 98 -32.71 3.99 -4.99
CA ARG A 98 -32.68 4.42 -6.39
C ARG A 98 -31.30 4.97 -6.73
N LEU A 99 -30.89 4.87 -7.99
CA LEU A 99 -29.56 5.28 -8.45
C LEU A 99 -29.23 6.72 -8.04
N ASP A 100 -30.16 7.64 -8.27
CA ASP A 100 -30.01 9.06 -7.91
C ASP A 100 -29.73 9.27 -6.41
N HIS A 101 -30.53 8.61 -5.55
CA HIS A 101 -30.33 8.69 -4.10
C HIS A 101 -28.98 8.10 -3.66
N LEU A 102 -28.55 6.99 -4.28
CA LEU A 102 -27.23 6.41 -4.03
C LEU A 102 -26.10 7.37 -4.43
N VAL A 103 -26.21 8.01 -5.59
CA VAL A 103 -25.25 9.02 -6.06
C VAL A 103 -25.20 10.19 -5.09
N TRP A 104 -26.35 10.68 -4.63
CA TRP A 104 -26.41 11.74 -3.62
C TRP A 104 -25.69 11.33 -2.31
N ILE A 105 -25.92 10.11 -1.81
CA ILE A 105 -25.22 9.58 -0.62
C ILE A 105 -23.70 9.54 -0.87
N LEU A 106 -23.27 9.07 -2.04
CA LEU A 106 -21.84 8.97 -2.38
C LEU A 106 -21.17 10.35 -2.39
N ILE A 107 -21.80 11.34 -3.01
CA ILE A 107 -21.27 12.70 -3.14
C ILE A 107 -21.27 13.43 -1.80
N TYR A 108 -22.40 13.41 -1.08
CA TYR A 108 -22.59 14.30 0.07
C TYR A 108 -22.29 13.67 1.42
N LYS A 109 -22.28 12.33 1.54
CA LYS A 109 -22.01 11.65 2.82
C LYS A 109 -20.68 10.90 2.79
N VAL A 110 -20.47 10.09 1.77
CA VAL A 110 -19.32 9.18 1.70
C VAL A 110 -18.05 9.96 1.42
N THR A 111 -18.05 10.78 0.36
CA THR A 111 -16.88 11.51 -0.10
C THR A 111 -16.31 12.47 0.97
N PRO A 112 -17.12 13.32 1.65
CA PRO A 112 -16.62 14.19 2.71
C PRO A 112 -16.03 13.41 3.90
N SER A 113 -16.63 12.26 4.24
CA SER A 113 -16.12 11.40 5.31
C SER A 113 -14.76 10.79 4.98
N TYR A 114 -14.50 10.45 3.72
CA TYR A 114 -13.17 10.04 3.28
C TYR A 114 -12.17 11.20 3.31
N PHE A 115 -12.56 12.39 2.83
CA PHE A 115 -11.70 13.58 2.90
C PHE A 115 -11.32 13.97 4.33
N ALA A 116 -12.27 13.93 5.27
CA ALA A 116 -11.99 14.16 6.68
C ALA A 116 -11.01 13.13 7.26
N ARG A 117 -11.09 11.87 6.82
CA ARG A 117 -10.14 10.82 7.22
C ARG A 117 -8.76 11.00 6.59
N THR A 118 -8.67 11.42 5.33
CA THR A 118 -7.37 11.69 4.70
C THR A 118 -6.69 12.88 5.34
N GLN A 119 -7.45 13.90 5.77
CA GLN A 119 -6.89 15.01 6.54
C GLN A 119 -6.21 14.53 7.83
N LEU A 120 -6.75 13.54 8.56
CA LEU A 120 -6.09 12.98 9.75
C LEU A 120 -4.68 12.42 9.49
N LEU A 121 -4.38 12.04 8.24
CA LEU A 121 -3.07 11.52 7.84
C LEU A 121 -2.11 12.64 7.42
N ASP A 122 -2.61 13.85 7.17
CA ASP A 122 -1.79 14.99 6.78
C ASP A 122 -1.08 15.57 8.01
N ASP A 123 0.15 16.02 7.83
CA ASP A 123 1.02 16.52 8.90
C ASP A 123 0.56 17.89 9.43
N THR A 124 -0.28 18.57 8.65
CA THR A 124 -0.94 19.83 9.01
C THR A 124 -2.16 19.63 9.92
N HIS A 125 -2.64 18.40 10.09
CA HIS A 125 -3.86 18.13 10.82
C HIS A 125 -3.63 18.21 12.34
N ARG A 126 -4.23 19.24 12.96
CA ARG A 126 -4.09 19.59 14.38
C ARG A 126 -2.67 20.00 14.75
N LEU A 127 -2.15 21.04 14.09
CA LEU A 127 -0.97 21.80 14.52
C LEU A 127 -1.13 22.18 16.01
N GLY A 128 -0.42 21.49 16.90
CA GLY A 128 -0.52 21.67 18.36
C GLY A 128 -0.89 20.42 19.17
N ARG A 129 -1.29 19.32 18.53
CA ARG A 129 -1.43 18.00 19.20
C ARG A 129 -0.51 16.95 18.58
N SER A 130 -0.08 15.99 19.40
CA SER A 130 0.61 14.80 18.91
C SER A 130 -0.28 14.04 17.93
N LYS A 131 0.32 13.50 16.87
CA LYS A 131 -0.38 12.65 15.88
C LYS A 131 -1.08 11.48 16.58
N PRO A 132 -2.33 11.14 16.20
CA PRO A 132 -3.01 10.01 16.79
C PRO A 132 -2.24 8.71 16.45
N LEU A 133 -2.00 7.89 17.48
CA LEU A 133 -1.39 6.57 17.30
C LEU A 133 -2.24 5.74 16.33
N THR A 134 -1.58 5.08 15.39
CA THR A 134 -2.23 4.13 14.47
C THR A 134 -2.82 2.95 15.27
N THR A 135 -3.75 2.21 14.66
CA THR A 135 -4.37 1.04 15.31
C THR A 135 -3.33 0.04 15.80
N TYR A 136 -2.28 -0.19 15.00
CA TYR A 136 -1.16 -1.08 15.36
C TYR A 136 -0.34 -0.52 16.51
N GLN A 137 0.01 0.76 16.48
CA GLN A 137 0.75 1.40 17.58
C GLN A 137 -0.05 1.40 18.88
N ARG A 138 -1.38 1.58 18.81
CA ARG A 138 -2.26 1.50 19.97
C ARG A 138 -2.32 0.08 20.53
N ALA A 139 -2.43 -0.93 19.66
CA ALA A 139 -2.40 -2.34 20.06
C ALA A 139 -1.06 -2.69 20.73
N PHE A 140 0.06 -2.27 20.14
CA PHE A 140 1.39 -2.44 20.70
C PHE A 140 1.54 -1.74 22.06
N LYS A 141 1.13 -0.47 22.16
CA LYS A 141 1.16 0.27 23.43
C LYS A 141 0.36 -0.44 24.51
N LYS A 142 -0.81 -1.00 24.16
CA LYS A 142 -1.64 -1.78 25.10
C LYS A 142 -0.90 -3.02 25.57
N SER A 143 -0.35 -3.84 24.67
CA SER A 143 0.40 -5.05 25.05
C SER A 143 1.63 -4.71 25.89
N TRP A 144 2.34 -3.63 25.53
CA TRP A 144 3.50 -3.15 26.25
C TRP A 144 3.17 -2.76 27.70
N LEU A 145 2.11 -1.99 27.91
CA LEU A 145 1.65 -1.60 29.25
C LEU A 145 1.18 -2.80 30.09
N THR A 146 0.60 -3.82 29.46
CA THR A 146 0.21 -5.05 30.16
C THR A 146 1.43 -5.82 30.65
N LEU A 147 2.50 -5.89 29.85
CA LEU A 147 3.73 -6.59 30.22
C LEU A 147 4.47 -5.87 31.35
N ILE A 148 4.55 -4.53 31.31
CA ILE A 148 5.16 -3.72 32.38
C ILE A 148 4.49 -3.93 33.74
N LYS A 149 3.18 -4.15 33.77
CA LYS A 149 2.43 -4.37 35.03
C LYS A 149 2.58 -5.78 35.60
N LYS A 150 3.17 -6.69 34.85
CA LYS A 150 3.28 -8.11 35.22
C LYS A 150 4.61 -8.40 35.94
N ASP A 151 5.56 -7.49 35.85
CA ASP A 151 6.76 -7.39 36.71
C ASP A 151 6.46 -6.47 37.91
#